data_AF-A0A354EIB1-F1
#
_entry.id   AF-A0A354EIB1-F1
#
_cell.length_a   1.000
_cell.length_b   1.000
_cell.length_c   1.000
_cell.angle_alpha   90.00
_cell.angle_beta   90.00
_cell.angle_gamma   90.00
#
_symmetry.space_group_name_H-M   'P 1'
#
loop_
_entity.id
_entity.type
_entity.pdbx_description
1 polymer ?
#
loop_
_entity_poly.entity_id
_entity_poly.type
_entity_poly.pdbx_seq_one_letter_code
_entity_poly.pdbx_strand_id
1 'polypeptide(L)'
;MIQQEALKGFKLFRNPFIDDIQKDGDIYMSEEHRYIEAAMLDAARHGGFLAVIGEVGSGKSVMRRKVVEQLKRDGDVLVIYPQMIDKTRLTAASICDAIIQDVSSEKCRIRLEDKTRQVQRLLLDRAKSGYRACLIVEEAHDLNVQTLKYLKRFYELEDGYRKLLGIVLIG
;
A
#
# COMPACT_ATOMS: atom_id res chain seq x y z
N MET A 1 14.31 -11.04 30.54
CA MET A 1 13.07 -11.84 30.42
C MET A 1 12.01 -11.14 31.28
N ILE A 2 10.82 -10.83 30.75
CA ILE A 2 9.76 -10.16 31.54
C ILE A 2 9.28 -11.12 32.63
N GLN A 3 9.17 -10.64 33.87
CA GLN A 3 8.64 -11.43 34.99
C GLN A 3 7.13 -11.67 34.84
N GLN A 4 6.65 -12.85 35.25
CA GLN A 4 5.23 -13.22 35.14
C GLN A 4 4.29 -12.28 35.92
N GLU A 5 4.80 -11.67 36.99
CA GLU A 5 4.10 -10.65 37.78
C GLU A 5 3.83 -9.37 36.96
N ALA A 6 4.81 -8.93 36.16
CA ALA A 6 4.63 -7.78 35.27
C ALA A 6 3.60 -8.08 34.18
N LEU A 7 3.64 -9.28 33.57
CA LEU A 7 2.63 -9.71 32.60
C LEU A 7 1.21 -9.67 33.19
N LYS A 8 1.03 -10.19 34.41
CA LYS A 8 -0.27 -10.11 35.12
C LYS A 8 -0.67 -8.67 35.43
N GLY A 9 0.27 -7.82 35.87
CA GLY A 9 0.03 -6.41 36.19
C GLY A 9 -0.48 -5.60 34.99
N PHE A 10 0.10 -5.81 33.81
CA PHE A 10 -0.29 -5.16 32.57
C PHE A 10 -1.41 -5.90 31.80
N LYS A 11 -1.98 -6.97 32.36
CA LYS A 11 -2.98 -7.83 31.71
C LYS A 11 -2.52 -8.38 30.35
N LEU A 12 -1.22 -8.65 30.23
CA LEU A 12 -0.61 -9.23 29.04
C LEU A 12 -0.57 -10.75 29.18
N PHE A 13 -1.14 -11.45 28.20
CA PHE A 13 -1.17 -12.92 28.17
C PHE A 13 0.05 -13.52 27.46
N ARG A 14 0.88 -12.68 26.84
CA ARG A 14 2.12 -13.04 26.15
C ARG A 14 3.19 -11.98 26.35
N ASN A 15 4.44 -12.34 26.12
CA ASN A 15 5.53 -11.39 26.13
C ASN A 15 5.51 -10.55 24.83
N PRO A 16 5.34 -9.21 24.91
CA PRO A 16 5.26 -8.35 23.74
C PRO A 16 6.61 -8.11 23.03
N PHE A 17 7.74 -8.62 23.56
CA PHE A 17 9.09 -8.37 23.01
C PHE A 17 9.78 -9.61 22.43
N ILE A 18 9.17 -10.80 22.51
CA ILE A 18 9.79 -12.05 22.04
C ILE A 18 9.21 -12.49 20.70
N ASP A 19 7.98 -12.08 20.37
CA ASP A 19 7.29 -12.42 19.13
C ASP A 19 6.99 -11.16 18.31
N ASP A 20 7.06 -11.28 16.98
CA ASP A 20 6.55 -10.24 16.07
C ASP A 20 5.01 -10.11 16.20
N ILE A 21 4.47 -9.02 15.69
CA ILE A 21 3.04 -8.67 15.75
C ILE A 21 2.19 -9.76 15.10
N GLN A 22 1.24 -10.33 15.84
CA GLN A 22 0.39 -11.43 15.36
C GLN A 22 -1.08 -11.01 15.15
N LYS A 23 -1.56 -9.98 15.85
CA LYS A 23 -2.93 -9.50 15.74
C LYS A 23 -3.01 -7.99 15.93
N ASP A 24 -4.13 -7.42 15.50
CA ASP A 24 -4.40 -5.99 15.60
C ASP A 24 -4.23 -5.42 17.01
N GLY A 25 -4.66 -6.20 18.02
CA GLY A 25 -4.54 -5.82 19.43
C GLY A 25 -3.11 -5.80 20.00
N ASP A 26 -2.10 -6.18 19.23
CA ASP A 26 -0.69 -6.00 19.62
C ASP A 26 -0.16 -4.61 19.26
N ILE A 27 -0.90 -3.87 18.42
CA ILE A 27 -0.45 -2.59 17.89
C ILE A 27 -0.89 -1.48 18.86
N TYR A 28 0.08 -0.80 19.46
CA TYR A 28 -0.20 0.42 20.21
C TYR A 28 -0.45 1.60 19.27
N MET A 29 -1.67 2.14 19.31
CA MET A 29 -2.11 3.23 18.43
C MET A 29 -2.12 4.55 19.20
N SER A 30 -1.11 5.40 18.94
CA SER A 30 -1.14 6.81 19.35
C SER A 30 -2.19 7.57 18.53
N GLU A 31 -2.46 8.82 18.89
CA GLU A 31 -3.32 9.69 18.08
C GLU A 31 -2.76 9.92 16.67
N GLU A 32 -1.44 10.07 16.56
CA GLU A 32 -0.74 10.21 15.28
C GLU A 32 -0.86 8.92 14.45
N HIS A 33 -0.70 7.74 15.05
CA HIS A 33 -0.91 6.47 14.35
C HIS A 33 -2.34 6.37 13.81
N ARG A 34 -3.35 6.75 14.59
CA ARG A 34 -4.75 6.75 14.15
C ARG A 34 -4.99 7.71 12.99
N TYR A 35 -4.35 8.88 13.01
CA TYR A 35 -4.42 9.83 11.91
C TYR A 35 -3.80 9.27 10.63
N ILE A 36 -2.60 8.70 10.72
CA ILE A 36 -1.90 8.08 9.59
C ILE A 36 -2.73 6.92 9.02
N GLU A 37 -3.28 6.05 9.87
CA GLU A 37 -4.19 4.97 9.45
C GLU A 37 -5.37 5.51 8.66
N ALA A 38 -6.07 6.52 9.20
CA ALA A 38 -7.21 7.13 8.54
C ALA A 38 -6.83 7.75 7.19
N ALA A 39 -5.70 8.46 7.11
CA ALA A 39 -5.19 9.04 5.88
C ALA A 39 -4.83 7.98 4.82
N MET A 40 -4.20 6.87 5.24
CA MET A 40 -3.88 5.76 4.34
C MET A 40 -5.13 5.07 3.80
N LEU A 41 -6.13 4.84 4.67
CA LEU A 41 -7.42 4.27 4.26
C LEU A 41 -8.17 5.20 3.30
N ASP A 42 -8.17 6.51 3.58
CA ASP A 42 -8.77 7.51 2.69
C ASP A 42 -8.10 7.51 1.31
N ALA A 43 -6.76 7.58 1.28
CA ALA A 43 -6.00 7.55 0.04
C ALA A 43 -6.25 6.26 -0.77
N ALA A 44 -6.33 5.10 -0.10
CA ALA A 44 -6.61 3.83 -0.75
C ALA A 44 -8.04 3.75 -1.32
N ARG A 45 -9.02 4.35 -0.64
CA ARG A 45 -10.44 4.27 -1.00
C ARG A 45 -10.89 5.33 -1.99
N HIS A 46 -10.33 6.52 -1.88
CA HIS A 46 -10.78 7.69 -2.63
C HIS A 46 -9.80 8.09 -3.74
N GLY A 47 -8.75 7.28 -3.94
CA GLY A 47 -7.75 7.51 -4.97
C GLY A 47 -6.90 8.73 -4.66
N GLY A 48 -6.37 8.80 -3.43
CA GLY A 48 -5.44 9.82 -2.98
C GLY A 48 -3.99 9.49 -3.30
N PHE A 49 -3.11 10.50 -3.26
CA PHE A 49 -1.67 10.35 -3.35
C PHE A 49 -1.05 10.76 -2.01
N LEU A 50 -0.64 9.79 -1.22
CA LEU A 50 -0.13 9.98 0.14
C LEU A 50 1.32 9.50 0.26
N ALA A 51 2.13 10.24 1.02
CA ALA A 51 3.43 9.79 1.49
C ALA A 51 3.43 9.73 3.02
N VAL A 52 3.84 8.60 3.58
CA VAL A 52 4.04 8.38 5.01
C VAL A 52 5.54 8.27 5.25
N ILE A 53 6.08 9.23 5.99
CA ILE A 53 7.51 9.36 6.24
C ILE A 53 7.77 9.21 7.74
N GLY A 54 8.85 8.52 8.10
CA GLY A 54 9.27 8.41 9.48
C GLY A 54 10.63 7.75 9.59
N GLU A 55 11.22 7.77 10.78
CA GLU A 55 12.52 7.13 11.00
C GLU A 55 12.43 5.59 10.94
N VAL A 56 13.57 4.92 10.80
CA VAL A 56 13.63 3.45 10.93
C VAL A 56 13.14 3.06 12.33
N GLY A 57 12.22 2.09 12.39
CA GLY A 57 11.63 1.65 13.67
C GLY A 57 10.41 2.46 14.15
N SER A 58 9.98 3.50 13.42
CA SER A 58 8.77 4.30 13.76
C SER A 58 7.43 3.57 13.58
N GLY A 59 7.44 2.29 13.16
CA GLY A 59 6.22 1.50 12.99
C GLY A 59 5.52 1.62 11.64
N LYS A 60 6.14 2.26 10.62
CA LYS A 60 5.56 2.39 9.26
C LYS A 60 5.07 1.08 8.65
N SER A 61 5.90 0.03 8.67
CA SER A 61 5.53 -1.29 8.12
C SER A 61 4.42 -1.97 8.92
N VAL A 62 4.35 -1.72 10.22
CA VAL A 62 3.26 -2.18 11.09
C VAL A 62 1.95 -1.50 10.70
N MET A 63 1.98 -0.18 10.52
CA MET A 63 0.84 0.61 10.07
C MET A 63 0.35 0.18 8.69
N ARG A 64 1.27 -0.04 7.74
CA ARG A 64 0.94 -0.63 6.44
C ARG A 64 0.23 -1.97 6.58
N ARG A 65 0.80 -2.90 7.37
CA ARG A 65 0.21 -4.23 7.58
C ARG A 65 -1.21 -4.10 8.13
N LYS A 66 -1.43 -3.24 9.14
CA LYS A 66 -2.75 -2.97 9.71
C LYS A 66 -3.76 -2.48 8.65
N VAL A 67 -3.41 -1.44 7.90
CA VAL A 67 -4.27 -0.87 6.86
C VAL A 67 -4.61 -1.91 5.79
N VAL A 68 -3.63 -2.71 5.37
CA VAL A 68 -3.81 -3.71 4.31
C VAL A 68 -4.69 -4.87 4.77
N GLU A 69 -4.53 -5.34 5.99
CA GLU A 69 -5.41 -6.36 6.56
C GLU A 69 -6.83 -5.84 6.75
N GLN A 70 -7.00 -4.55 7.05
CA GLN A 70 -8.32 -3.92 7.06
C GLN A 70 -8.95 -3.85 5.67
N LEU A 71 -8.22 -3.36 4.66
CA LEU A 71 -8.71 -3.31 3.27
C LEU A 71 -9.07 -4.70 2.72
N LYS A 72 -8.28 -5.73 3.06
CA LYS A 72 -8.58 -7.13 2.72
C LYS A 72 -9.86 -7.62 3.38
N ARG A 73 -10.07 -7.30 4.65
CA ARG A 73 -11.28 -7.67 5.40
C ARG A 73 -12.53 -7.01 4.82
N ASP A 74 -12.40 -5.74 4.44
CA ASP A 74 -13.51 -4.95 3.90
C ASP A 74 -13.81 -5.31 2.43
N GLY A 75 -12.81 -5.80 1.69
CA GLY A 75 -12.97 -6.33 0.34
C GLY A 75 -13.23 -5.27 -0.74
N ASP A 76 -13.04 -3.99 -0.43
CA ASP A 76 -13.41 -2.86 -1.28
C ASP A 76 -12.24 -2.34 -2.16
N VAL A 77 -11.00 -2.59 -1.74
CA VAL A 77 -9.78 -2.13 -2.43
C VAL A 77 -8.85 -3.30 -2.72
N LEU A 78 -8.41 -3.43 -3.99
CA LEU A 78 -7.27 -4.27 -4.33
C LEU A 78 -5.98 -3.53 -4.01
N VAL A 79 -5.17 -4.11 -3.14
CA VAL A 79 -3.84 -3.58 -2.83
C VAL A 79 -2.81 -4.20 -3.76
N ILE A 80 -2.04 -3.36 -4.45
CA ILE A 80 -1.04 -3.73 -5.45
C ILE A 80 0.35 -3.44 -4.89
N TYR A 81 1.26 -4.41 -5.03
CA TYR A 81 2.65 -4.28 -4.57
C TYR A 81 3.64 -4.54 -5.71
N PRO A 82 4.53 -3.58 -6.04
CA PRO A 82 5.65 -3.88 -6.92
C PRO A 82 6.63 -4.85 -6.23
N GLN A 83 6.74 -6.07 -6.75
CA GLN A 83 7.55 -7.15 -6.17
C GLN A 83 9.08 -6.99 -6.35
N MET A 84 9.55 -5.87 -6.90
CA MET A 84 10.99 -5.60 -7.02
C MET A 84 11.63 -5.46 -5.64
N ILE A 85 12.68 -6.25 -5.38
CA ILE A 85 13.49 -6.21 -4.15
C ILE A 85 14.29 -4.90 -4.10
N ASP A 86 14.99 -4.57 -5.18
CA ASP A 86 15.74 -3.33 -5.32
C ASP A 86 14.83 -2.22 -5.87
N LYS A 87 14.43 -1.28 -5.00
CA LYS A 87 13.53 -0.16 -5.36
C LYS A 87 14.20 0.88 -6.25
N THR A 88 15.53 1.00 -6.23
CA THR A 88 16.26 1.91 -7.12
C THR A 88 16.08 1.53 -8.60
N ARG A 89 15.88 0.23 -8.85
CA ARG A 89 15.61 -0.35 -10.17
C ARG A 89 14.12 -0.43 -10.51
N LEU A 90 13.23 0.04 -9.64
CA LEU A 90 11.80 0.02 -9.94
C LEU A 90 11.51 0.97 -11.11
N THR A 91 11.08 0.40 -12.24
CA THR A 91 10.75 1.16 -13.45
C THR A 91 9.24 1.30 -13.63
N ALA A 92 8.83 2.22 -14.50
CA ALA A 92 7.43 2.32 -14.92
C ALA A 92 6.89 1.00 -15.52
N ALA A 93 7.73 0.27 -16.27
CA ALA A 93 7.35 -1.03 -16.81
C ALA A 93 7.08 -2.06 -15.70
N SER A 94 7.93 -2.08 -14.66
CA SER A 94 7.76 -2.95 -13.49
C SER A 94 6.48 -2.64 -12.72
N ILE A 95 6.13 -1.35 -12.59
CA ILE A 95 4.86 -0.93 -11.98
C ILE A 95 3.67 -1.36 -12.82
N CYS A 96 3.73 -1.18 -14.16
CA CYS A 96 2.68 -1.68 -15.04
C CYS A 96 2.50 -3.19 -14.89
N ASP A 97 3.59 -3.95 -14.85
CA ASP A 97 3.55 -5.40 -14.72
C ASP A 97 2.90 -5.84 -13.41
N ALA A 98 3.25 -5.19 -12.29
CA ALA A 98 2.60 -5.45 -11.01
C ALA A 98 1.08 -5.17 -11.07
N ILE A 99 0.66 -4.03 -11.65
CA ILE A 99 -0.76 -3.70 -11.78
C ILE A 99 -1.50 -4.72 -12.66
N ILE A 100 -0.92 -5.09 -13.81
CA ILE A 100 -1.56 -6.03 -14.74
C ILE A 100 -1.74 -7.41 -14.09
N GLN A 101 -0.71 -7.90 -13.39
CA GLN A 101 -0.69 -9.21 -12.74
C GLN A 101 -1.64 -9.29 -11.54
N ASP A 102 -1.78 -8.20 -10.77
CA ASP A 102 -2.67 -8.19 -9.60
C ASP A 102 -4.13 -7.95 -10.01
N VAL A 103 -4.39 -7.18 -11.07
CA VAL A 103 -5.76 -6.86 -11.52
C VAL A 103 -6.33 -7.92 -12.47
N SER A 104 -5.48 -8.66 -13.20
CA SER A 104 -5.93 -9.57 -14.26
C SER A 104 -5.02 -10.79 -14.46
N SER A 105 -5.53 -11.80 -15.15
CA SER A 105 -4.73 -12.95 -15.62
C SER A 105 -4.17 -12.76 -17.04
N GLU A 106 -4.19 -11.53 -17.56
CA GLU A 106 -3.72 -11.25 -18.91
C GLU A 106 -2.20 -11.28 -19.00
N LYS A 107 -1.67 -11.73 -20.15
CA LYS A 107 -0.24 -11.58 -20.40
C LYS A 107 0.11 -10.11 -20.52
N CYS A 108 1.16 -9.70 -19.81
CA CYS A 108 1.71 -8.37 -19.93
C CYS A 108 2.18 -8.12 -21.37
N ARG A 109 1.81 -6.97 -21.93
CA ARG A 109 2.36 -6.50 -23.21
C ARG A 109 3.86 -6.24 -23.07
N ILE A 110 4.59 -6.26 -24.20
CA ILE A 110 6.06 -6.07 -24.19
C ILE A 110 6.42 -4.58 -24.15
N ARG A 111 5.83 -3.77 -25.04
CA ARG A 111 6.12 -2.34 -25.14
C ARG A 111 5.48 -1.57 -24.00
N LEU A 112 6.19 -0.58 -23.46
CA LEU A 112 5.70 0.23 -22.34
C LEU A 112 4.39 0.96 -22.66
N GLU A 113 4.24 1.48 -23.87
CA GLU A 113 2.99 2.13 -24.29
C GLU A 113 1.81 1.15 -24.22
N ASP A 114 1.97 -0.05 -24.77
CA ASP A 114 0.94 -1.09 -24.76
C ASP A 114 0.59 -1.54 -23.33
N LYS A 115 1.61 -1.67 -22.46
CA LYS A 115 1.40 -1.95 -21.03
C LYS A 115 0.58 -0.84 -20.35
N THR A 116 0.90 0.42 -20.65
CA THR A 116 0.20 1.58 -20.05
C THR A 116 -1.26 1.62 -20.49
N ARG A 117 -1.54 1.36 -21.77
CA ARG A 117 -2.91 1.23 -22.29
C ARG A 117 -3.66 0.06 -21.63
N GLN A 118 -2.97 -1.06 -21.42
CA GLN A 118 -3.54 -2.22 -20.72
C GLN A 118 -3.89 -1.88 -19.26
N VAL A 119 -2.98 -1.25 -18.53
CA VAL A 119 -3.21 -0.77 -17.15
C VAL A 119 -4.41 0.16 -17.10
N GLN A 120 -4.48 1.17 -17.96
CA GLN A 120 -5.59 2.11 -17.98
C GLN A 120 -6.93 1.40 -18.20
N ARG A 121 -7.01 0.48 -19.17
CA ARG A 121 -8.23 -0.31 -19.42
C ARG A 121 -8.62 -1.14 -18.20
N LEU A 122 -7.69 -1.88 -17.62
CA LEU A 122 -7.94 -2.75 -16.47
C LEU A 122 -8.44 -1.96 -15.24
N LEU A 123 -7.82 -0.80 -14.97
CA LEU A 123 -8.24 0.06 -13.86
C LEU A 123 -9.62 0.70 -14.12
N LEU A 124 -9.92 1.10 -15.37
CA LEU A 124 -11.24 1.57 -15.77
C LEU A 124 -12.32 0.50 -15.58
N ASP A 125 -12.08 -0.71 -16.09
CA ASP A 125 -13.02 -1.84 -15.99
C ASP A 125 -13.29 -2.18 -14.50
N ARG A 126 -12.25 -2.15 -13.67
CA ARG A 126 -12.35 -2.34 -12.23
C ARG A 126 -13.18 -1.23 -11.56
N ALA A 127 -12.92 0.03 -11.90
CA ALA A 127 -13.65 1.16 -11.34
C ALA A 127 -15.14 1.14 -11.70
N LYS A 128 -15.47 0.79 -12.96
CA LYS A 128 -16.86 0.61 -13.44
C LYS A 128 -17.58 -0.54 -12.75
N SER A 129 -16.84 -1.56 -12.33
CA SER A 129 -17.36 -2.67 -11.53
C SER A 129 -17.54 -2.33 -10.03
N GLY A 130 -17.34 -1.07 -9.64
CA GLY A 130 -17.51 -0.60 -8.26
C GLY A 130 -16.29 -0.80 -7.37
N TYR A 131 -15.26 -1.52 -7.84
CA TYR A 131 -14.07 -1.81 -7.06
C TYR A 131 -12.99 -0.72 -7.19
N ARG A 132 -12.06 -0.70 -6.24
CA ARG A 132 -10.95 0.26 -6.19
C ARG A 132 -9.60 -0.47 -6.25
N ALA A 133 -8.55 0.28 -6.57
CA ALA A 133 -7.18 -0.20 -6.55
C ALA A 133 -6.28 0.82 -5.84
N CYS A 134 -5.32 0.32 -5.06
CA CYS A 134 -4.31 1.13 -4.40
C CYS A 134 -2.93 0.52 -4.59
N LEU A 135 -2.00 1.31 -5.11
CA LEU A 135 -0.59 0.96 -5.21
C LEU A 135 0.14 1.38 -3.94
N ILE A 136 0.76 0.42 -3.25
CA ILE A 136 1.59 0.70 -2.07
C ILE A 136 3.06 0.42 -2.39
N VAL A 137 3.92 1.41 -2.13
CA VAL A 137 5.36 1.29 -2.35
C VAL A 137 6.11 1.56 -1.04
N GLU A 138 6.74 0.52 -0.50
CA GLU A 138 7.70 0.63 0.62
C GLU A 138 9.09 1.03 0.13
N GLU A 139 9.88 1.61 1.03
CA GLU A 139 11.19 2.22 0.76
C GLU A 139 11.12 3.23 -0.39
N ALA A 140 10.08 4.07 -0.37
CA ALA A 140 9.82 5.03 -1.44
C ALA A 140 10.92 6.09 -1.58
N HIS A 141 11.77 6.27 -0.57
CA HIS A 141 12.95 7.13 -0.63
C HIS A 141 14.00 6.65 -1.65
N ASP A 142 14.00 5.35 -2.00
CA ASP A 142 14.89 4.77 -3.02
C ASP A 142 14.39 4.99 -4.46
N LEU A 143 13.16 5.51 -4.63
CA LEU A 143 12.59 5.73 -5.95
C LEU A 143 13.33 6.86 -6.67
N ASN A 144 13.78 6.57 -7.89
CA ASN A 144 14.34 7.61 -8.75
C ASN A 144 13.24 8.61 -9.20
N VAL A 145 13.67 9.82 -9.55
CA VAL A 145 12.79 10.93 -9.97
C VAL A 145 11.92 10.56 -11.19
N GLN A 146 12.42 9.72 -12.10
CA GLN A 146 11.64 9.32 -13.26
C GLN A 146 10.46 8.44 -12.84
N THR A 147 10.67 7.49 -11.93
CA THR A 147 9.60 6.63 -11.41
C THR A 147 8.53 7.44 -10.68
N LEU A 148 8.91 8.46 -9.89
CA LEU A 148 7.93 9.38 -9.27
C LEU A 148 7.10 10.15 -10.32
N LYS A 149 7.71 10.63 -11.41
CA LYS A 149 6.98 11.28 -12.52
C LYS A 149 5.98 10.33 -13.17
N TYR A 150 6.32 9.04 -13.29
CA TYR A 150 5.38 8.04 -13.81
C TYR A 150 4.25 7.74 -12.83
N LEU A 151 4.53 7.66 -11.52
CA LEU A 151 3.47 7.52 -10.50
C LEU A 151 2.47 8.68 -10.57
N LYS A 152 2.93 9.93 -10.77
CA LYS A 152 2.04 11.07 -11.01
C LYS A 152 1.13 10.84 -12.23
N ARG A 153 1.68 10.32 -13.34
CA ARG A 153 0.88 10.02 -14.54
C ARG A 153 -0.15 8.91 -14.32
N PHE A 154 0.18 7.88 -13.53
CA PHE A 154 -0.80 6.86 -13.15
C PHE A 154 -1.89 7.42 -12.24
N TYR A 155 -1.53 8.30 -11.32
CA TYR A 155 -2.47 9.01 -10.46
C TYR A 155 -3.40 9.95 -11.24
N GLU A 156 -2.95 10.50 -12.38
CA GLU A 156 -3.77 11.34 -13.25
C GLU A 156 -4.84 10.54 -14.00
N LEU A 157 -4.81 9.20 -14.00
CA LEU A 157 -5.84 8.38 -14.62
C LEU A 157 -7.18 8.48 -13.87
N GLU A 158 -8.22 8.89 -14.59
CA GLU A 158 -9.54 9.16 -14.05
C GLU A 158 -10.68 8.68 -14.97
N ASP A 159 -11.83 8.41 -14.36
CA ASP A 159 -13.12 8.21 -15.02
C ASP A 159 -14.09 9.28 -14.51
N GLY A 160 -14.27 10.35 -15.28
CA GLY A 160 -14.88 11.59 -14.82
C GLY A 160 -14.08 12.19 -13.66
N TYR A 161 -14.75 12.47 -12.54
CA TYR A 161 -14.11 13.03 -11.33
C TYR A 161 -13.48 11.97 -10.42
N ARG A 162 -13.54 10.69 -10.79
CA ARG A 162 -13.07 9.58 -9.95
C ARG A 162 -11.68 9.15 -10.37
N LYS A 163 -10.73 9.19 -9.44
CA LYS A 163 -9.40 8.60 -9.61
C LYS A 163 -9.48 7.07 -9.69
N LEU A 164 -8.69 6.50 -10.60
CA LEU A 164 -8.68 5.05 -10.83
C LEU A 164 -7.69 4.30 -9.92
N LEU A 165 -6.72 5.01 -9.35
CA LEU A 165 -5.65 4.43 -8.56
C LEU A 165 -5.31 5.34 -7.37
N GLY A 166 -5.40 4.81 -6.15
CA GLY A 166 -4.75 5.41 -4.98
C GLY A 166 -3.27 5.06 -4.95
N ILE A 167 -2.42 5.95 -4.48
CA ILE A 167 -0.98 5.71 -4.33
C ILE A 167 -0.57 6.06 -2.90
N VAL A 168 0.03 5.09 -2.21
CA VAL A 168 0.60 5.27 -0.88
C VAL A 168 2.10 4.94 -0.94
N LEU A 169 2.91 5.96 -0.69
CA LEU A 169 4.36 5.87 -0.58
C LEU A 169 4.74 5.80 0.89
N ILE A 170 5.63 4.87 1.25
CA ILE A 170 6.09 4.67 2.61
C ILE A 170 7.62 4.73 2.60
N GLY A 171 8.22 5.64 3.37
CA GLY A 171 9.66 5.91 3.35
C GLY A 171 10.25 6.40 4.64
#